data_AF-A0A1Q9Q5J2-F1
#
_entry.id   AF-A0A1Q9Q5J2-F1
#
_cell.length_a   1.000
_cell.length_b   1.000
_cell.length_c   1.000
_cell.angle_alpha   90.00
_cell.angle_beta   90.00
_cell.angle_gamma   90.00
#
_symmetry.space_group_name_H-M   'P 1'
#
loop_
_entity.id
_entity.type
_entity.pdbx_description
1 polymer ?
#
loop_
_entity_poly.entity_id
_entity_poly.type
_entity_poly.pdbx_seq_one_letter_code
_entity_poly.pdbx_strand_id
1 'polypeptide(L)'
;MEKGYFFTGFPGFICNQLIREVLKRNQLKGVIYVLVSLTLGKWFLSIKPIRRYLGVEKEALDYFTWMGKFDNTLAANDLKGSGIRCPDFKEGIRPMTAFYLKQKDNPNYQIRIL
;
A
#
# COMPACT_ATOMS: atom_id res chain seq x y z
N MET A 1 25.18 -15.59 6.26
CA MET A 1 24.96 -14.43 5.37
C MET A 1 23.59 -13.84 5.66
N GLU A 2 23.53 -12.59 6.11
CA GLU A 2 22.26 -11.88 6.32
C GLU A 2 21.60 -11.57 4.97
N LYS A 3 20.30 -11.82 4.86
CA LYS A 3 19.55 -11.54 3.62
C LYS A 3 19.23 -10.05 3.56
N GLY A 4 19.89 -9.31 2.66
CA GLY A 4 19.49 -7.94 2.32
C GLY A 4 18.22 -7.94 1.48
N TYR A 5 17.21 -7.18 1.90
CA TYR A 5 15.93 -7.04 1.19
C TYR A 5 15.85 -5.70 0.48
N PHE A 6 15.55 -5.72 -0.81
CA PHE A 6 15.36 -4.53 -1.64
C PHE A 6 13.94 -4.53 -2.22
N PHE A 7 13.19 -3.44 -2.01
CA PHE A 7 11.79 -3.32 -2.44
C PHE A 7 11.67 -2.28 -3.56
N THR A 8 11.06 -2.67 -4.68
CA THR A 8 10.72 -1.78 -5.80
C THR A 8 9.25 -1.96 -6.17
N GLY A 9 8.51 -0.90 -6.50
CA GLY A 9 7.14 -1.09 -6.97
C GLY A 9 6.31 0.17 -7.16
N PHE A 10 5.21 -0.02 -7.91
CA PHE A 10 4.19 0.98 -8.18
C PHE A 10 3.12 1.01 -7.07
N PRO A 11 2.79 2.18 -6.48
CA PRO A 11 1.85 2.29 -5.36
C PRO A 11 0.46 1.71 -5.61
N GLY A 12 -0.13 1.99 -6.77
CA GLY A 12 -1.48 1.52 -7.09
C GLY A 12 -1.54 0.00 -7.27
N PHE A 13 -0.49 -0.62 -7.80
CA PHE A 13 -0.38 -2.09 -7.87
C PHE A 13 -0.33 -2.70 -6.48
N ILE A 14 0.48 -2.14 -5.58
CA ILE A 14 0.61 -2.62 -4.20
C ILE A 14 -0.74 -2.55 -3.48
N CYS A 15 -1.43 -1.41 -3.55
CA CYS A 15 -2.77 -1.27 -2.94
C CYS A 15 -3.78 -2.29 -3.48
N ASN A 16 -3.84 -2.48 -4.81
CA ASN A 16 -4.76 -3.44 -5.42
C ASN A 16 -4.52 -4.86 -4.92
N GLN A 17 -3.25 -5.27 -4.78
CA GLN A 17 -2.92 -6.59 -4.27
C GLN A 17 -3.18 -6.70 -2.77
N LEU A 18 -2.93 -5.64 -1.98
CA LEU A 18 -3.24 -5.61 -0.54
C LEU A 18 -4.72 -5.79 -0.29
N ILE A 19 -5.58 -5.05 -1.02
CA ILE A 19 -7.04 -5.19 -0.92
C ILE A 19 -7.46 -6.62 -1.24
N ARG A 20 -6.94 -7.20 -2.34
CA ARG A 20 -7.23 -8.59 -2.72
C ARG A 20 -6.83 -9.59 -1.63
N GLU A 21 -5.65 -9.44 -1.06
CA GLU A 21 -5.14 -10.36 -0.03
C GLU A 21 -5.89 -10.21 1.31
N VAL A 22 -6.25 -8.98 1.70
CA VAL A 22 -7.10 -8.72 2.87
C VAL A 22 -8.48 -9.36 2.71
N LEU A 23 -9.12 -9.20 1.55
CA LEU A 23 -10.42 -9.80 1.28
C LEU A 23 -10.37 -11.32 1.31
N LYS A 24 -9.34 -11.92 0.68
CA LYS A 24 -9.13 -13.37 0.73
C LYS A 24 -8.98 -13.88 2.16
N ARG A 25 -8.21 -13.17 2.98
CA ARG A 25 -8.01 -13.52 4.40
C ARG A 25 -9.27 -13.35 5.23
N ASN A 26 -10.12 -12.39 4.88
CA ASN A 26 -11.40 -12.15 5.56
C ASN A 26 -12.56 -12.96 4.95
N GLN A 27 -12.29 -14.05 4.23
CA GLN A 27 -13.31 -14.91 3.60
C GLN A 27 -14.28 -14.15 2.69
N LEU A 28 -13.79 -13.10 2.02
CA LEU A 28 -14.59 -12.19 1.17
C LEU A 28 -15.72 -11.47 1.92
N LYS A 29 -15.66 -11.42 3.26
CA LYS A 29 -16.59 -10.65 4.09
C LYS A 29 -16.05 -9.24 4.31
N GLY A 30 -16.91 -8.24 4.25
CA GLY A 30 -16.56 -6.84 4.53
C GLY A 30 -17.23 -5.86 3.57
N VAL A 31 -17.11 -4.58 3.89
CA VAL A 31 -17.59 -3.48 3.05
C VAL A 31 -16.37 -2.78 2.45
N ILE A 32 -16.38 -2.58 1.13
CA ILE A 32 -15.34 -1.84 0.42
C ILE A 32 -15.96 -0.54 -0.08
N TYR A 33 -15.35 0.58 0.31
CA TYR A 33 -15.71 1.89 -0.23
C TYR A 33 -14.84 2.17 -1.46
N VAL A 34 -15.47 2.41 -2.61
CA VAL A 34 -14.78 2.72 -3.86
C VAL A 34 -15.01 4.18 -4.21
N LEU A 35 -13.93 4.90 -4.47
CA LEU A 35 -13.99 6.27 -4.98
C LEU A 35 -14.26 6.22 -6.50
N VAL A 36 -15.46 6.66 -6.89
CA VAL A 36 -15.91 6.65 -8.30
C VAL A 36 -15.38 7.87 -9.07
N SER A 37 -15.12 8.99 -8.39
CA SER A 37 -14.58 10.21 -9.00
C SER A 37 -13.46 10.80 -8.14
N LEU A 38 -12.30 11.03 -8.75
CA LEU A 38 -11.13 11.61 -8.07
C LEU A 38 -11.38 13.04 -7.63
N THR A 39 -12.07 13.83 -8.45
CA THR A 39 -12.38 15.23 -8.14
C THR A 39 -13.28 15.32 -6.92
N LEU A 40 -14.36 14.52 -6.89
CA LEU A 40 -15.24 14.46 -5.73
C LEU A 40 -14.52 13.88 -4.51
N GLY A 41 -13.72 12.83 -4.68
CA GLY A 41 -12.91 12.24 -3.63
C GLY A 41 -11.95 13.24 -2.97
N LYS A 42 -11.23 14.02 -3.77
CA LYS A 42 -10.35 15.10 -3.27
C LYS A 42 -11.13 16.18 -2.53
N TRP A 43 -12.32 16.53 -3.01
CA TRP A 43 -13.18 17.52 -2.37
C TRP A 43 -13.68 17.01 -1.00
N PHE A 44 -14.18 15.77 -0.93
CA PHE A 44 -14.57 15.14 0.34
C PHE A 44 -13.39 15.02 1.32
N LEU A 45 -12.21 14.59 0.86
CA LEU A 45 -11.00 14.53 1.67
C LEU A 45 -10.42 15.92 1.99
N SER A 46 -10.94 17.01 1.42
CA SER A 46 -10.55 18.36 1.87
C SER A 46 -11.19 18.71 3.23
N ILE A 47 -12.26 18.00 3.62
CA ILE A 47 -12.97 18.20 4.88
C ILE A 47 -12.29 17.38 6.00
N LYS A 48 -11.70 18.07 6.99
CA LYS A 48 -10.90 17.44 8.07
C LYS A 48 -11.65 16.37 8.88
N PRO A 49 -12.92 16.56 9.30
CA PRO A 49 -13.69 15.49 9.94
C PRO A 49 -13.80 14.21 9.10
N ILE A 50 -13.98 14.35 7.79
CA ILE A 50 -14.08 13.21 6.86
C ILE A 50 -12.74 12.48 6.78
N ARG A 51 -11.62 13.21 6.63
CA ARG A 51 -10.28 12.60 6.65
C ARG A 51 -10.00 11.82 7.93
N ARG A 52 -10.37 12.39 9.09
CA ARG A 52 -10.20 11.73 10.40
C ARG A 52 -11.06 10.48 10.54
N TYR A 53 -12.31 10.53 10.08
CA TYR A 53 -13.21 9.39 10.10
C TYR A 53 -12.72 8.26 9.19
N LEU A 54 -12.27 8.59 7.98
CA LEU A 54 -11.75 7.61 7.02
C LEU A 54 -10.32 7.14 7.32
N GLY A 55 -9.56 7.91 8.12
CA GLY A 55 -8.15 7.64 8.40
C GLY A 55 -7.25 7.77 7.17
N VAL A 56 -7.58 8.70 6.25
CA VAL A 56 -6.89 8.87 4.96
C VAL A 56 -6.59 10.35 4.71
N GLU A 57 -5.35 10.64 4.31
CA GLU A 57 -4.93 11.97 3.87
C GLU A 57 -5.31 12.25 2.42
N LYS A 58 -5.49 13.53 2.06
CA LYS A 58 -5.90 13.93 0.71
C LYS A 58 -4.87 13.51 -0.35
N GLU A 59 -3.60 13.62 0.00
CA GLU A 59 -2.42 13.31 -0.83
C GLU A 59 -2.32 11.82 -1.15
N ALA A 60 -2.90 10.96 -0.30
CA ALA A 60 -2.93 9.51 -0.57
C ALA A 60 -3.67 9.18 -1.87
N LEU A 61 -4.65 10.01 -2.26
CA LEU A 61 -5.37 9.85 -3.52
C LEU A 61 -4.50 10.19 -4.74
N ASP A 62 -3.62 11.19 -4.62
CA ASP A 62 -2.64 11.52 -5.66
C ASP A 62 -1.61 10.39 -5.82
N TYR A 63 -1.12 9.87 -4.71
CA TYR A 63 -0.20 8.73 -4.71
C TYR A 63 -0.83 7.45 -5.29
N PHE A 64 -2.13 7.23 -5.06
CA PHE A 64 -2.86 6.07 -5.57
C PHE A 64 -3.09 6.11 -7.09
N THR A 65 -3.29 7.31 -7.65
CA THR A 65 -3.66 7.49 -9.06
C THR A 65 -2.51 7.83 -9.98
N TRP A 66 -1.36 8.19 -9.42
CA TRP A 66 -0.15 8.28 -10.21
C TRP A 66 0.07 6.95 -10.94
N MET A 67 0.50 6.94 -12.21
CA MET A 67 0.83 5.72 -12.94
C MET A 67 2.33 5.70 -13.21
N GLY A 68 3.11 5.41 -12.17
CA GLY A 68 4.56 5.34 -12.26
C GLY A 68 5.00 4.06 -12.96
N LYS A 69 5.78 4.18 -14.05
CA LYS A 69 6.55 3.07 -14.61
C LYS A 69 7.98 3.17 -14.05
N PHE A 70 8.40 2.12 -13.36
CA PHE A 70 9.73 2.07 -12.75
C PHE A 70 10.60 1.10 -13.53
N ASP A 71 11.66 1.63 -14.12
CA ASP A 71 12.73 0.83 -14.70
C ASP A 71 13.78 0.56 -13.62
N ASN A 72 14.05 -0.72 -13.35
CA ASN A 72 15.05 -1.16 -12.38
C ASN A 72 16.25 -1.85 -13.05
N THR A 73 16.42 -1.74 -14.37
CA THR A 73 17.47 -2.44 -15.11
C THR A 73 18.87 -2.10 -14.60
N LEU A 74 19.14 -0.82 -14.32
CA LEU A 74 20.43 -0.37 -13.77
C LEU A 74 20.66 -0.94 -12.37
N ALA A 75 19.70 -0.75 -11.46
CA ALA A 75 19.79 -1.29 -10.10
C ALA A 75 19.97 -2.82 -10.08
N ALA A 76 19.26 -3.54 -10.96
CA ALA A 76 19.40 -4.99 -11.08
C ALA A 76 20.78 -5.40 -11.60
N ASN A 77 21.39 -4.61 -12.49
CA ASN A 77 22.75 -4.83 -12.97
C ASN A 77 23.79 -4.55 -11.88
N ASP A 78 23.65 -3.45 -11.14
CA ASP A 78 24.58 -3.05 -10.08
C ASP A 78 24.60 -4.06 -8.93
N LEU A 79 23.47 -4.72 -8.67
CA LEU A 79 23.35 -5.74 -7.64
C LEU A 79 23.86 -7.13 -8.09
N LYS A 80 24.28 -7.32 -9.34
CA LYS A 80 24.82 -8.61 -9.81
C LYS A 80 26.07 -9.01 -9.00
N GLY A 81 26.11 -10.25 -8.53
CA GLY A 81 27.21 -10.78 -7.74
C GLY A 81 27.21 -10.39 -6.26
N SER A 82 26.34 -9.47 -5.83
CA SER A 82 26.23 -9.05 -4.41
C SER A 82 25.52 -10.06 -3.50
N GLY A 83 24.79 -11.01 -4.08
CA GLY A 83 23.88 -11.90 -3.34
C GLY A 83 22.57 -11.24 -2.89
N ILE A 84 22.37 -9.94 -3.14
CA ILE A 84 21.12 -9.23 -2.90
C ILE A 84 20.12 -9.59 -4.00
N ARG A 85 18.88 -9.90 -3.61
CA ARG A 85 17.79 -10.21 -4.54
C ARG A 85 16.54 -9.41 -4.19
N CYS A 86 15.79 -9.02 -5.22
CA CYS A 86 14.43 -8.55 -5.04
C CYS A 86 13.55 -9.76 -4.65
N PRO A 87 12.92 -9.79 -3.46
CA PRO A 87 12.01 -10.87 -3.08
C PRO A 87 10.75 -10.82 -3.94
N ASP A 88 10.07 -11.97 -4.11
CA ASP A 88 8.74 -11.96 -4.73
C ASP A 88 7.80 -11.13 -3.84
N PHE A 89 7.07 -10.21 -4.46
CA PHE A 89 6.12 -9.36 -3.76
C PHE A 89 5.08 -10.16 -2.94
N LYS A 90 4.72 -11.37 -3.38
CA LYS A 90 3.84 -12.28 -2.63
C LYS A 90 4.42 -12.70 -1.27
N GLU A 91 5.75 -12.78 -1.15
CA GLU A 91 6.41 -13.07 0.13
C GLU A 91 6.23 -11.90 1.10
N GLY A 92 6.27 -10.66 0.61
CA GLY A 92 6.09 -9.46 1.42
C GLY A 92 4.63 -9.15 1.75
N ILE A 93 3.69 -9.39 0.82
CA ILE A 93 2.29 -8.97 1.01
C ILE A 93 1.56 -9.75 2.11
N ARG A 94 1.93 -11.02 2.29
CA ARG A 94 1.33 -11.90 3.31
C ARG A 94 1.61 -11.41 4.74
N PRO A 95 2.85 -11.16 5.17
CA PRO A 95 3.12 -10.61 6.49
C PRO A 95 2.57 -9.19 6.64
N MET A 96 2.59 -8.35 5.60
CA MET A 96 1.99 -7.00 5.64
C MET A 96 0.50 -7.06 5.97
N THR A 97 -0.26 -7.90 5.26
CA THR A 97 -1.71 -8.06 5.51
C THR A 97 -2.01 -8.75 6.83
N ALA A 98 -1.19 -9.72 7.24
CA ALA A 98 -1.31 -10.34 8.56
C ALA A 98 -1.11 -9.32 9.70
N PHE A 99 -0.08 -8.48 9.59
CA PHE A 99 0.18 -7.40 10.53
C PHE A 99 -0.98 -6.40 10.55
N TYR A 100 -1.42 -5.94 9.38
CA TYR A 100 -2.54 -5.02 9.25
C TYR A 100 -3.81 -5.57 9.91
N LEU A 101 -4.21 -6.80 9.59
CA LEU A 101 -5.42 -7.40 10.17
C LEU A 101 -5.33 -7.54 11.70
N LYS A 102 -4.13 -7.81 12.24
CA LYS A 102 -3.89 -7.92 13.69
C LYS A 102 -3.92 -6.55 14.39
N GLN A 103 -3.50 -5.48 13.71
CA GLN A 103 -3.24 -4.18 14.31
C GLN A 103 -4.17 -3.06 13.81
N LYS A 104 -5.14 -3.35 12.92
CA LYS A 104 -5.99 -2.34 12.28
C LYS A 104 -6.72 -1.41 13.27
N ASP A 105 -7.05 -1.92 14.46
CA ASP A 105 -7.76 -1.18 15.52
C ASP A 105 -6.81 -0.54 16.55
N ASN A 106 -5.50 -0.70 16.38
CA ASN A 106 -4.49 -0.15 17.29
C ASN A 106 -4.08 1.26 16.84
N PRO A 107 -4.40 2.31 17.61
CA PRO A 107 -4.13 3.70 17.22
C PRO A 107 -2.63 4.02 17.10
N ASN A 108 -1.74 3.22 17.71
CA ASN A 108 -0.29 3.43 17.62
C ASN A 108 0.26 3.14 16.22
N TYR A 109 -0.47 2.37 15.40
CA TYR A 109 -0.08 2.03 14.03
C TYR A 109 -0.92 2.75 12.97
N GLN A 110 -1.73 3.74 13.39
CA GLN A 110 -2.52 4.56 12.48
C GLN A 110 -1.82 5.89 12.21
N ILE A 111 -1.93 6.38 10.98
CA ILE A 111 -1.41 7.71 10.63
C ILE A 111 -2.18 8.79 11.40
N ARG A 112 -1.45 9.76 11.93
CA ARG A 112 -2.07 10.93 12.56
C ARG A 112 -2.50 11.89 11.47
N ILE A 113 -3.82 12.03 11.31
CA ILE A 113 -4.37 12.96 10.32
C ILE A 113 -4.14 14.40 10.77
N LEU A 114 -3.39 15.17 9.96
CA LEU A 114 -2.98 16.55 10.25
C LEU A 114 -4.10 17.57 9.99
#